data_AF-X1MWF2-F1
#
_entry.id   AF-X1MWF2-F1
#
_cell.length_a   1.000
_cell.length_b   1.000
_cell.length_c   1.000
_cell.angle_alpha   90.00
_cell.angle_beta   90.00
_cell.angle_gamma   90.00
#
_symmetry.space_group_name_H-M   'P 1'
#
loop_
_entity.id
_entity.type
_entity.pdbx_description
1 polymer ?
#
loop_
_entity_poly.entity_id
_entity_poly.type
_entity_poly.pdbx_seq_one_letter_code
_entity_poly.pdbx_strand_id
1 'polypeptide(L)'
;MLNRKRYTSYYSPQRVFTYLRMQKTGIRVLIFNNGKKMDGVRNQQPKWGIFRISSEKDLNQSENIWKRSLELIRESIRNNENTGWYAKIEEEEIEGNSD
;
A
#
# COMPACT_ATOMS: atom_id res chain seq x y z
N MET A 1 -27.41 -29.05 -10.02
CA MET A 1 -27.57 -27.58 -9.88
C MET A 1 -26.48 -27.05 -8.97
N LEU A 2 -25.50 -26.29 -9.49
CA LEU A 2 -24.50 -25.63 -8.64
C LEU A 2 -25.08 -24.34 -8.06
N ASN A 3 -25.13 -24.27 -6.72
CA ASN A 3 -25.57 -23.11 -5.97
C ASN A 3 -24.48 -22.01 -6.08
N ARG A 4 -24.58 -21.12 -7.08
CA ARG A 4 -23.69 -19.96 -7.20
C ARG A 4 -24.00 -18.95 -6.09
N LYS A 5 -23.25 -19.03 -4.98
CA LYS A 5 -23.19 -17.94 -4.01
C LYS A 5 -22.69 -16.68 -4.73
N ARG A 6 -23.54 -15.68 -4.91
CA ARG A 6 -23.13 -14.35 -5.38
C ARG A 6 -22.43 -13.65 -4.23
N TYR A 7 -21.12 -13.49 -4.31
CA TYR A 7 -20.38 -12.59 -3.44
C TYR A 7 -20.38 -11.20 -4.05
N THR A 8 -21.01 -10.25 -3.38
CA THR A 8 -20.79 -8.81 -3.64
C THR A 8 -19.71 -8.36 -2.68
N SER A 9 -18.46 -8.32 -3.13
CA SER A 9 -17.38 -7.68 -2.39
C SER A 9 -17.31 -6.20 -2.80
N TYR A 10 -17.62 -5.30 -1.86
CA TYR A 10 -17.29 -3.89 -2.00
C TYR A 10 -15.78 -3.73 -1.77
N TYR A 11 -14.99 -3.96 -2.80
CA TYR A 11 -13.57 -3.66 -2.82
C TYR A 11 -13.41 -2.24 -3.35
N SER A 12 -13.07 -1.30 -2.46
CA SER A 12 -12.62 0.04 -2.87
C SER A 12 -11.09 0.02 -2.90
N PRO A 13 -10.44 -0.32 -4.04
CA PRO A 13 -8.99 -0.29 -4.15
C PRO A 13 -8.42 1.08 -3.78
N GLN A 14 -9.24 2.13 -3.90
CA GLN A 14 -8.86 3.49 -3.58
C GLN A 14 -8.53 3.73 -2.10
N ARG A 15 -9.03 2.88 -1.19
CA ARG A 15 -8.94 3.08 0.27
C ARG A 15 -8.13 2.01 0.99
N VAL A 16 -7.58 1.04 0.27
CA VAL A 16 -6.76 0.00 0.89
C VAL A 16 -5.33 0.51 1.04
N PHE A 17 -4.81 0.46 2.25
CA PHE A 17 -3.42 0.82 2.54
C PHE A 17 -2.56 -0.36 2.98
N THR A 18 -3.16 -1.52 3.30
CA THR A 18 -2.38 -2.70 3.71
C THR A 18 -3.08 -4.02 3.38
N TYR A 19 -2.30 -5.07 3.11
CA TYR A 19 -2.74 -6.46 3.06
C TYR A 19 -1.84 -7.31 3.94
N LEU A 20 -2.46 -8.23 4.69
CA LEU A 20 -1.78 -9.18 5.56
C LEU A 20 -1.87 -10.57 4.96
N ARG A 21 -0.75 -11.25 4.85
CA ARG A 21 -0.68 -12.67 4.50
C ARG A 21 0.04 -13.44 5.60
N MET A 22 -0.71 -14.26 6.33
CA MET A 22 -0.14 -15.19 7.30
C MET A 22 0.73 -16.23 6.59
N GLN A 23 1.90 -16.53 7.14
CA GLN A 23 2.83 -17.55 6.65
C GLN A 23 3.37 -18.36 7.85
N LYS A 24 3.94 -19.54 7.57
CA LYS A 24 4.48 -20.44 8.62
C LYS A 24 5.44 -19.75 9.59
N THR A 25 6.22 -18.79 9.10
CA THR A 25 7.29 -18.13 9.85
C THR A 25 6.98 -16.66 10.17
N GLY A 26 5.71 -16.23 10.15
CA GLY A 26 5.32 -14.84 10.41
C GLY A 26 4.32 -14.25 9.40
N ILE A 27 4.15 -12.94 9.42
CA ILE A 27 3.17 -12.20 8.61
C ILE A 27 3.91 -11.41 7.52
N ARG A 28 3.55 -11.65 6.26
CA ARG A 28 3.98 -10.82 5.14
C ARG A 28 3.00 -9.67 4.99
N VAL A 29 3.48 -8.45 5.12
CA VAL A 29 2.65 -7.25 5.01
C VAL A 29 2.99 -6.52 3.73
N LEU A 30 1.97 -6.29 2.92
CA LEU A 30 2.02 -5.43 1.76
C LEU A 30 1.38 -4.09 2.15
N ILE A 31 1.99 -2.97 1.78
CA ILE A 31 1.61 -1.67 2.29
C ILE A 31 1.70 -0.58 1.22
N PHE A 32 0.78 0.37 1.25
CA PHE A 32 0.80 1.54 0.39
C PHE A 32 1.86 2.52 0.91
N ASN A 33 2.86 2.82 0.10
CA ASN A 33 3.92 3.77 0.40
C ASN A 33 3.99 4.94 -0.59
N ASN A 34 3.13 4.92 -1.63
CA ASN A 34 3.11 5.94 -2.70
C ASN A 34 4.51 6.25 -3.28
N GLY A 35 5.37 5.23 -3.42
CA GLY A 35 6.74 5.39 -3.89
C GLY A 35 7.72 5.99 -2.88
N LYS A 36 7.25 6.44 -1.71
CA LYS A 36 8.08 7.01 -0.66
C LYS A 36 8.87 5.89 0.06
N LYS A 37 10.15 6.15 0.32
CA LYS A 37 11.01 5.25 1.11
C LYS A 37 10.53 5.25 2.57
N MET A 38 10.46 4.06 3.17
CA MET A 38 10.07 3.88 4.57
C MET A 38 11.02 2.86 5.21
N ASP A 39 11.47 3.13 6.43
CA ASP A 39 12.39 2.25 7.13
C ASP A 39 11.75 0.87 7.37
N GLY A 40 12.52 -0.20 7.08
CA GLY A 40 12.04 -1.58 7.18
C GLY A 40 11.11 -2.02 6.03
N VAL A 41 10.78 -1.15 5.08
CA VAL A 41 9.90 -1.46 3.95
C VAL A 41 10.71 -1.52 2.66
N ARG A 42 10.63 -2.64 1.95
CA ARG A 42 11.20 -2.81 0.61
C ARG A 42 10.16 -2.49 -0.45
N ASN A 43 10.50 -1.70 -1.46
CA ASN A 43 9.57 -1.41 -2.55
C ASN A 43 9.26 -2.67 -3.37
N GLN A 44 8.00 -2.90 -3.74
CA GLN A 44 7.55 -4.06 -4.52
C GLN A 44 6.82 -3.67 -5.83
N GLN A 45 6.11 -2.55 -5.82
CA GLN A 45 5.42 -1.93 -6.96
C GLN A 45 5.60 -0.41 -6.84
N PRO A 46 5.28 0.40 -7.87
CA PRO A 46 5.51 1.84 -7.83
C PRO A 46 4.96 2.51 -6.56
N LYS A 47 3.71 2.22 -6.18
CA LYS A 47 3.06 2.77 -4.98
C LYS A 47 2.97 1.80 -3.79
N TRP A 48 3.61 0.62 -3.86
CA TRP A 48 3.49 -0.41 -2.83
C TRP A 48 4.81 -1.02 -2.38
N GLY A 49 4.98 -1.12 -1.06
CA GLY A 49 6.09 -1.76 -0.41
C GLY A 49 5.70 -3.01 0.37
N ILE A 50 6.71 -3.74 0.85
CA ILE A 50 6.59 -4.95 1.65
C ILE A 50 7.50 -4.90 2.87
N PHE A 51 7.00 -5.40 4.00
CA PHE A 51 7.80 -5.79 5.15
C PHE A 51 7.28 -7.09 5.77
N ARG A 52 7.97 -7.58 6.81
CA ARG A 52 7.65 -8.83 7.50
C ARG A 52 7.58 -8.62 9.00
N ILE A 53 6.59 -9.24 9.65
CA ILE A 53 6.50 -9.32 11.10
C ILE A 53 6.79 -10.78 11.49
N SER A 54 7.92 -11.03 12.15
CA SER A 54 8.31 -12.37 12.62
C SER A 54 8.55 -12.43 14.13
N SER A 55 8.58 -11.27 14.79
CA SER A 55 8.79 -11.13 16.23
C SER A 55 7.96 -9.99 16.81
N GLU A 56 7.87 -9.93 18.13
CA GLU A 56 7.22 -8.83 18.85
C GLU A 56 7.92 -7.48 18.60
N LYS A 57 9.25 -7.48 18.46
CA LYS A 57 10.01 -6.28 18.07
C LYS A 57 9.57 -5.76 16.70
N ASP A 58 9.37 -6.64 15.72
CA ASP A 58 8.89 -6.26 14.40
C ASP A 58 7.46 -5.72 14.46
N LEU A 59 6.62 -6.29 15.34
CA LEU A 59 5.26 -5.81 15.57
C LEU A 59 5.27 -4.37 16.10
N ASN A 60 6.11 -4.07 17.08
CA ASN A 60 6.26 -2.71 17.63
C ASN A 60 6.74 -1.72 16.55
N GLN A 61 7.63 -2.14 15.65
CA GLN A 61 8.07 -1.31 14.53
C GLN A 61 6.97 -1.12 13.47
N SER A 62 6.09 -2.10 13.29
CA SER A 62 5.03 -2.07 12.28
C SER A 62 3.98 -1.00 12.52
N GLU A 63 3.78 -0.56 13.77
CA GLU A 63 2.81 0.48 14.11
C GLU A 63 3.11 1.81 13.39
N ASN A 64 4.37 2.24 13.42
CA ASN A 64 4.81 3.47 12.75
C ASN A 64 4.68 3.35 11.22
N ILE A 65 4.98 2.17 10.68
CA ILE A 65 4.84 1.88 9.25
C ILE A 65 3.36 1.95 8.82
N TRP A 66 2.43 1.39 9.60
CA TRP A 66 0.99 1.48 9.31
C TRP A 66 0.43 2.89 9.47
N LYS A 67 0.81 3.61 10.52
CA LYS A 67 0.42 5.02 10.71
C LYS A 67 0.82 5.85 9.49
N ARG A 68 2.08 5.72 9.05
CA ARG A 68 2.57 6.44 7.89
C ARG A 68 1.85 6.06 6.60
N SER A 69 1.59 4.78 6.37
CA SER A 69 0.83 4.34 5.20
C SER A 69 -0.61 4.87 5.17
N LEU A 70 -1.26 4.90 6.34
CA LEU A 70 -2.60 5.46 6.49
C LEU A 70 -2.62 6.97 6.19
N GLU A 71 -1.60 7.70 6.59
CA GLU A 71 -1.44 9.12 6.21
C GLU A 71 -1.31 9.28 4.70
N LEU A 72 -0.45 8.47 4.07
CA LEU A 72 -0.18 8.54 2.63
C LEU A 72 -1.41 8.22 1.81
N ILE A 73 -2.17 7.17 2.15
CA ILE A 73 -3.38 6.86 1.39
C ILE A 73 -4.42 7.98 1.52
N ARG A 74 -4.52 8.62 2.70
CA ARG A 74 -5.44 9.74 2.92
C ARG A 74 -5.02 10.97 2.14
N GLU A 75 -3.72 11.26 2.09
CA GLU A 75 -3.14 12.31 1.26
C GLU A 75 -3.48 12.09 -0.22
N SER A 76 -3.16 10.90 -0.75
CA SER A 76 -3.43 10.54 -2.14
C SER A 76 -4.91 10.60 -2.49
N ILE A 77 -5.80 10.13 -1.62
CA ILE A 77 -7.26 10.21 -1.85
C ILE A 77 -7.72 11.68 -1.90
N ARG A 78 -7.22 12.54 -1.00
CA ARG A 78 -7.58 13.98 -1.01
C ARG A 78 -7.10 14.67 -2.27
N ASN A 79 -5.95 14.26 -2.79
CA ASN A 79 -5.36 14.79 -4.02
C ASN A 79 -5.94 14.16 -5.30
N ASN A 80 -6.93 13.27 -5.19
CA ASN A 80 -7.51 12.53 -6.31
C ASN A 80 -6.47 11.71 -7.11
N GLU A 81 -5.40 11.28 -6.44
CA GLU A 81 -4.34 10.44 -7.02
C GLU A 81 -4.83 9.00 -7.24
N ASN A 82 -4.30 8.32 -8.26
CA ASN A 82 -4.62 6.92 -8.47
C ASN A 82 -3.86 6.04 -7.48
N THR A 83 -4.56 5.40 -6.55
CA THR A 83 -3.97 4.53 -5.50
C THR A 83 -4.08 3.03 -5.81
N GLY A 84 -4.47 2.69 -7.04
CA GLY A 84 -4.61 1.31 -7.49
C GLY A 84 -3.31 0.50 -7.41
N TRP A 85 -3.45 -0.83 -7.40
CA TRP A 85 -2.32 -1.76 -7.32
C TRP A 85 -1.28 -1.57 -8.44
N TYR A 86 -1.75 -1.31 -9.65
CA TYR A 86 -0.92 -1.08 -10.83
C TYR A 86 -0.71 0.41 -11.16
N ALA A 87 -1.10 1.31 -10.26
CA ALA A 87 -0.90 2.73 -10.46
C ALA A 87 0.61 3.05 -10.51
N LYS A 88 1.00 3.84 -11.49
CA LYS A 88 2.36 4.40 -11.59
C LYS A 88 2.45 5.60 -10.65
N ILE A 89 3.67 5.92 -10.19
CA ILE A 89 3.94 7.21 -9.58
C ILE A 89 3.71 8.26 -10.67
N GLU A 90 2.93 9.28 -10.36
CA GLU A 90 2.76 10.42 -11.26
C GLU A 90 4.12 11.12 -11.34
N GLU A 91 4.68 11.23 -12.55
CA GLU A 91 5.85 12.07 -12.79
C GLU A 91 5.38 13.51 -12.58
N GLU A 92 6.09 14.30 -11.77
CA GLU A 92 5.89 15.75 -11.77
C GLU A 92 6.12 16.21 -13.21
N GLU A 93 5.07 16.68 -13.89
CA GLU A 93 5.27 17.46 -15.12
C GLU A 93 6.15 18.64 -14.72
N ILE A 94 7.42 18.58 -15.08
CA ILE A 94 8.30 19.74 -15.04
C ILE A 94 7.75 20.67 -16.12
N GLU A 95 6.82 21.55 -15.75
CA GLU A 95 6.53 22.72 -16.54
C GLU A 95 7.75 23.65 -16.47
N GLY A 96 8.51 23.70 -17.57
CA GLY A 96 9.52 24.73 -17.87
C GLY A 96 10.80 24.16 -18.48
N ASN A 97 11.33 24.62 -19.61
CA ASN A 97 10.96 25.68 -20.54
C ASN A 97 11.45 25.22 -21.94
N SER A 98 10.63 25.42 -22.97
CA SER A 98 11.13 25.50 -24.34
C SER A 98 11.77 26.89 -24.49
N ASP A 99 13.11 26.95 -24.44
CA ASP A 99 13.87 28.06 -25.02
C ASP A 99 14.32 27.68 -26.45
#